data_AF-A0A7X6R3K7-F1
#
_entry.id   AF-A0A7X6R3K7-F1
#
_cell.length_a   1.000
_cell.length_b   1.000
_cell.length_c   1.000
_cell.angle_alpha   90.00
_cell.angle_beta   90.00
_cell.angle_gamma   90.00
#
_symmetry.space_group_name_H-M   'P 1'
#
loop_
_entity.id
_entity.type
_entity.pdbx_description
1 polymer ?
#
loop_
_entity_poly.entity_id
_entity_poly.type
_entity_poly.pdbx_seq_one_letter_code
_entity_poly.pdbx_strand_id
1 'polypeptide(L)'
;MTWGPAAASCALAAGIVLAAGCSDGQPQPVTSSARSSATVAPKTETPQERNARIRQKLIELGCTTNACIQTYFGCEDGYITGDACEFFRAHPVL
;
A
#
# COMPACT_ATOMS: atom_id res chain seq x y z
N MET A 1 27.59 40.14 -20.65
CA MET A 1 26.74 39.47 -21.66
C MET A 1 26.65 38.01 -21.25
N THR A 2 25.56 37.37 -20.84
CA THR A 2 24.16 37.71 -20.55
C THR A 2 23.68 36.59 -19.60
N TRP A 3 23.01 36.95 -18.50
CA TRP A 3 22.28 36.01 -17.64
C TRP A 3 21.27 35.19 -18.45
N GLY A 4 21.09 33.91 -18.09
CA GLY A 4 19.98 33.11 -18.59
C GLY A 4 19.29 32.33 -17.48
N PRO A 5 18.26 32.87 -16.83
CA PRO A 5 17.25 32.06 -16.18
C PRO A 5 16.09 31.90 -17.17
N ALA A 6 16.08 30.80 -17.92
CA ALA A 6 14.89 30.40 -18.66
C ALA A 6 13.99 29.59 -17.72
N ALA A 7 13.20 30.32 -16.93
CA ALA A 7 12.01 29.76 -16.30
C ALA A 7 11.02 29.39 -17.40
N ALA A 8 10.66 28.11 -17.49
CA ALA A 8 9.53 27.63 -18.30
C ALA A 8 8.79 26.56 -17.50
N SER A 9 8.11 27.01 -16.44
CA SER A 9 7.11 26.21 -15.73
C SER A 9 5.78 26.32 -16.48
N CYS A 10 5.39 25.27 -17.21
CA CYS A 10 4.07 25.15 -17.81
C CYS A 10 3.45 23.77 -17.51
N ALA A 11 2.47 23.83 -16.59
CA ALA A 11 1.18 23.16 -16.62
C ALA A 11 1.09 21.64 -16.89
N LEU A 12 0.72 20.89 -15.84
CA LEU A 12 -0.23 19.77 -15.96
C LEU A 12 -1.20 19.83 -14.76
N ALA A 13 -2.24 20.65 -14.91
CA ALA A 13 -3.46 20.49 -14.14
C ALA A 13 -4.31 19.43 -14.85
N ALA A 14 -4.37 18.22 -14.30
CA ALA A 14 -5.32 17.20 -14.70
C ALA A 14 -6.06 16.74 -13.43
N GLY A 15 -7.11 17.48 -13.08
CA GLY A 15 -8.11 17.04 -12.14
C GLY A 15 -9.03 16.04 -12.83
N ILE A 16 -9.20 14.86 -12.24
CA ILE A 16 -10.33 13.99 -12.52
C ILE A 16 -10.85 13.50 -11.16
N VAL A 17 -11.95 14.10 -10.72
CA VAL A 17 -12.73 13.70 -9.56
C VAL A 17 -13.50 12.44 -9.97
N LEU A 18 -13.12 11.28 -9.43
CA LEU A 18 -13.92 10.06 -9.54
C LEU A 18 -15.01 10.07 -8.48
N ALA A 19 -16.09 10.81 -8.76
CA ALA A 19 -17.36 10.64 -8.09
C ALA A 19 -18.11 9.48 -8.75
N ALA A 20 -17.77 8.25 -8.37
CA ALA A 20 -18.60 7.08 -8.66
C ALA A 20 -19.50 6.81 -7.45
N GLY A 21 -20.58 7.58 -7.37
CA GLY A 21 -21.70 7.25 -6.50
C GLY A 21 -22.42 6.03 -7.07
N CYS A 22 -22.41 4.92 -6.33
CA CYS A 22 -23.27 3.78 -6.61
C CYS A 22 -24.04 3.49 -5.32
N SER A 23 -25.27 3.99 -5.25
CA SER A 23 -26.27 3.52 -4.29
C SER A 23 -27.63 3.74 -4.90
N ASP A 24 -27.98 2.82 -5.79
CA ASP A 24 -29.35 2.57 -6.20
C ASP A 24 -29.94 1.56 -5.21
N GLY A 25 -31.10 1.89 -4.63
CA GLY A 25 -31.93 0.92 -3.90
C GLY A 25 -31.98 1.09 -2.38
N GLN A 26 -32.97 1.85 -1.92
CA GLN A 26 -33.69 1.61 -0.65
C GLN A 26 -35.10 1.17 -1.09
N PRO A 27 -35.69 0.06 -0.59
CA PRO A 27 -36.33 0.14 0.72
C PRO A 27 -36.55 -1.16 1.55
N GLN A 28 -36.72 -0.92 2.85
CA GLN A 28 -37.43 -1.67 3.92
C GLN A 28 -36.62 -2.59 4.87
N PRO A 29 -36.89 -2.49 6.19
CA PRO A 29 -36.23 -3.25 7.23
C PRO A 29 -36.93 -4.59 7.46
N VAL A 30 -36.22 -5.70 7.28
CA VAL A 30 -36.68 -7.00 7.77
C VAL A 30 -35.96 -7.32 9.07
N THR A 31 -36.74 -7.34 10.15
CA THR A 31 -36.37 -7.87 11.46
C THR A 31 -36.11 -9.37 11.33
N SER A 32 -34.87 -9.76 11.08
CA SER A 32 -34.42 -11.14 11.29
C SER A 32 -33.53 -11.19 12.52
N SER A 33 -34.09 -11.72 13.60
CA SER A 33 -33.35 -12.24 14.75
C SER A 33 -32.50 -13.43 14.31
N ALA A 34 -31.41 -13.16 13.62
CA ALA A 34 -30.36 -14.13 13.37
C ALA A 34 -29.34 -13.98 14.49
N ARG A 35 -29.39 -14.94 15.42
CA ARG A 35 -28.39 -15.24 16.45
C ARG A 35 -27.00 -14.93 15.87
N SER A 36 -26.38 -13.84 16.33
CA SER A 36 -25.03 -13.45 15.94
C SER A 36 -24.06 -14.55 16.37
N SER A 37 -23.84 -15.54 15.49
CA SER A 37 -22.56 -16.23 15.47
C SER A 37 -21.55 -15.14 15.18
N ALA A 38 -20.80 -14.75 16.19
CA ALA A 38 -19.64 -13.89 16.05
C ALA A 38 -18.61 -14.66 15.21
N THR A 39 -18.82 -14.66 13.88
CA THR A 39 -17.74 -14.81 12.93
C THR A 39 -16.80 -13.66 13.27
N VAL A 40 -15.68 -13.99 13.91
CA VAL A 40 -14.55 -13.08 14.02
C VAL A 40 -14.21 -12.74 12.58
N ALA A 41 -14.68 -11.58 12.12
CA ALA A 41 -14.25 -11.05 10.84
C ALA A 41 -12.73 -11.10 10.86
N PRO A 42 -12.06 -11.65 9.82
CA PRO A 42 -10.62 -11.54 9.73
C PRO A 42 -10.33 -10.05 9.90
N LYS A 43 -9.55 -9.69 10.94
CA LYS A 43 -9.20 -8.29 11.18
C LYS A 43 -8.69 -7.79 9.83
N THR A 44 -9.45 -6.92 9.19
CA THR A 44 -9.04 -6.28 7.96
C THR A 44 -7.91 -5.37 8.36
N GLU A 45 -6.71 -5.95 8.36
CA GLU A 45 -5.49 -5.23 8.56
C GLU A 45 -5.41 -4.13 7.50
N THR A 46 -5.15 -2.91 7.97
CA THR A 46 -4.86 -1.82 7.05
C THR A 46 -3.52 -2.08 6.37
N PRO A 47 -3.32 -1.63 5.11
CA PRO A 47 -2.02 -1.72 4.45
C PRO A 47 -0.88 -1.11 5.28
N GLN A 48 -1.19 -0.10 6.09
CA GLN A 48 -0.22 0.56 6.95
C GLN A 48 0.23 -0.32 8.12
N GLU A 49 -0.70 -1.01 8.78
CA GLU A 49 -0.38 -2.00 9.82
C GLU A 49 0.47 -3.16 9.24
N ARG A 50 0.15 -3.60 8.02
CA ARG A 50 0.90 -4.66 7.33
C ARG A 50 2.35 -4.25 7.12
N ASN A 51 2.54 -3.06 6.56
CA ASN A 51 3.85 -2.54 6.25
C ASN A 51 4.67 -2.30 7.53
N ALA A 52 4.03 -1.88 8.63
CA ALA A 52 4.69 -1.75 9.92
C ALA A 52 5.17 -3.11 10.48
N ARG A 53 4.34 -4.17 10.38
CA ARG A 53 4.75 -5.53 10.78
C ARG A 53 5.90 -6.04 9.91
N ILE A 54 5.79 -5.90 8.59
CA ILE A 54 6.82 -6.33 7.64
C ILE A 54 8.14 -5.63 7.96
N ARG A 55 8.12 -4.31 8.18
CA ARG A 55 9.29 -3.55 8.57
C ARG A 55 9.95 -4.10 9.84
N GLN A 56 9.16 -4.45 10.85
CA GLN A 56 9.69 -5.03 12.09
C GLN A 56 10.38 -6.37 11.82
N LYS A 57 9.74 -7.27 11.06
CA LYS A 57 10.35 -8.55 10.68
C LYS A 57 11.64 -8.38 9.87
N LEU A 58 11.68 -7.38 8.98
CA LEU A 58 12.89 -7.06 8.21
C LEU A 58 14.04 -6.60 9.11
N ILE A 59 13.75 -5.81 10.14
CA ILE A 59 14.76 -5.40 11.13
C ILE A 59 15.30 -6.61 11.89
N GLU A 60 14.43 -7.57 12.27
CA GLU A 60 14.83 -8.82 12.93
C GLU A 60 15.73 -9.69 12.03
N LEU A 61 15.52 -9.64 10.72
CA LEU A 61 16.37 -10.31 9.72
C LEU A 61 17.67 -9.55 9.41
N GLY A 62 17.88 -8.37 10.00
CA GLY A 62 19.10 -7.57 9.84
C GLY A 62 18.99 -6.40 8.87
N CYS A 63 17.82 -6.13 8.26
CA CYS A 63 17.58 -4.89 7.51
C CYS A 63 17.41 -3.70 8.47
N THR A 64 18.54 -3.17 8.95
CA THR A 64 18.56 -2.01 9.86
C THR A 64 18.59 -0.66 9.12
N THR A 65 18.87 -0.67 7.82
CA THR A 65 18.91 0.54 7.00
C THR A 65 17.60 0.75 6.25
N ASN A 66 17.25 2.02 6.05
CA ASN A 66 16.04 2.39 5.30
C ASN A 66 16.12 1.92 3.83
N ALA A 67 17.33 1.89 3.26
CA ALA A 67 17.56 1.36 1.92
C ALA A 67 17.19 -0.13 1.82
N CYS A 68 17.60 -0.96 2.79
CA CYS A 68 17.29 -2.39 2.81
C CYS A 68 15.78 -2.65 2.85
N ILE A 69 15.06 -1.90 3.69
CA ILE A 69 13.60 -1.99 3.80
C ILE A 69 12.93 -1.55 2.49
N GLN A 70 13.39 -0.47 1.86
CA GLN A 70 12.86 -0.04 0.56
C GLN A 70 13.13 -1.03 -0.56
N THR A 71 14.29 -1.70 -0.55
CA THR A 71 14.60 -2.76 -1.51
C THR A 71 13.63 -3.93 -1.37
N TYR A 72 13.27 -4.33 -0.14
CA TYR A 72 12.25 -5.36 0.08
C TYR A 72 10.93 -5.00 -0.62
N PHE A 73 10.40 -3.80 -0.38
CA PHE A 73 9.13 -3.39 -0.97
C PHE A 73 9.24 -3.25 -2.50
N GLY A 74 10.37 -2.73 -3.01
CA GLY A 74 10.63 -2.70 -4.44
C GLY A 74 10.68 -4.09 -5.09
N CYS A 75 11.17 -5.10 -4.36
CA CYS A 75 11.15 -6.50 -4.79
C CYS A 75 9.75 -7.12 -4.72
N GLU A 76 8.96 -6.82 -3.68
CA GLU A 76 7.57 -7.29 -3.56
C GLU A 76 6.69 -6.71 -4.68
N ASP A 77 6.87 -5.42 -4.97
CA ASP A 77 6.12 -4.68 -6.00
C ASP A 77 6.63 -4.95 -7.43
N GLY A 78 7.76 -5.66 -7.58
CA GLY A 78 8.35 -6.01 -8.88
C GLY A 78 9.12 -4.87 -9.58
N TYR A 79 9.34 -3.74 -8.90
CA TYR A 79 10.18 -2.64 -9.40
C TYR A 79 11.67 -2.96 -9.38
N ILE A 80 12.09 -3.85 -8.47
CA ILE A 80 13.46 -4.36 -8.35
C ILE A 80 13.39 -5.87 -8.59
N THR A 81 14.37 -6.40 -9.33
CA THR A 81 14.46 -7.83 -9.65
C THR A 81 15.90 -8.31 -9.63
N GLY A 82 16.10 -9.62 -9.77
CA GLY A 82 17.42 -10.24 -9.81
C GLY A 82 18.03 -10.44 -8.42
N ASP A 83 19.36 -10.48 -8.36
CA ASP A 83 20.13 -10.89 -7.18
C ASP A 83 19.84 -10.04 -5.93
N ALA A 84 19.47 -8.77 -6.12
CA ALA A 84 19.09 -7.88 -5.02
C ALA A 84 17.85 -8.37 -4.24
N CYS A 85 17.02 -9.21 -4.86
CA CYS A 85 15.80 -9.76 -4.26
C CYS A 85 15.97 -11.17 -3.69
N GLU A 86 17.09 -11.86 -3.97
CA GLU A 86 17.29 -13.26 -3.57
C GLU A 86 17.24 -13.44 -2.05
N PHE A 87 17.81 -12.49 -1.29
CA PHE A 87 17.73 -12.50 0.17
C PHE A 87 16.28 -12.47 0.67
N PHE A 88 15.42 -11.64 0.07
CA PHE A 88 14.01 -11.51 0.47
C PHE A 88 13.16 -12.69 0.01
N ARG A 89 13.51 -13.31 -1.13
CA ARG A 89 12.90 -14.56 -1.60
C ARG A 89 13.19 -15.73 -0.68
N ALA A 90 14.42 -15.79 -0.15
CA ALA A 90 14.80 -16.80 0.84
C ALA A 90 14.15 -16.58 2.22
N HIS A 91 13.70 -15.35 2.52
CA HIS A 91 13.09 -14.97 3.81
C HIS A 91 11.74 -14.25 3.60
N PRO A 92 10.69 -14.96 3.15
CA PRO A 92 9.38 -14.36 2.92
C PRO A 92 8.76 -13.87 4.23
N VAL A 93 8.51 -12.57 4.33
CA VAL A 93 7.84 -11.91 5.46
C VAL A 93 6.36 -11.68 5.13
N LEU A 94 5.62 -12.79 5.08
CA LEU A 94 4.14 -12.79 5.01
C LEU A 94 3.53 -12.71 6.42
#